data_AF-A0A502BT04-F1
#
_entry.id   AF-A0A502BT04-F1
#
_cell.length_a   1.000
_cell.length_b   1.000
_cell.length_c   1.000
_cell.angle_alpha   90.00
_cell.angle_beta   90.00
_cell.angle_gamma   90.00
#
_symmetry.space_group_name_H-M   'P 1'
#
loop_
_entity.id
_entity.type
_entity.pdbx_description
1 polymer ?
#
loop_
_entity_poly.entity_id
_entity_poly.type
_entity_poly.pdbx_seq_one_letter_code
_entity_poly.pdbx_strand_id
1 'polypeptide(L)' 'MMGRQVAQGSLFYGFRLDDHVPGDHFLRRIDGLLDFSFVREALADSYSAAGRPSIDPELMLRMLLVGYLFGIR' A
#
# COMPACT_ATOMS: atom_id res chain seq x y z
N MET A 1 -13.62 -0.04 10.71
CA MET A 1 -12.88 1.20 10.40
C MET A 1 -11.94 0.94 9.22
N MET A 2 -11.84 1.83 8.24
CA MET A 2 -10.90 1.67 7.11
C MET A 2 -9.46 1.89 7.56
N GLY A 3 -8.57 0.98 7.19
CA GLY A 3 -7.13 1.11 7.40
C GLY A 3 -6.52 2.33 6.72
N ARG A 4 -5.40 2.81 7.27
CA ARG A 4 -4.53 3.76 6.58
C ARG A 4 -3.09 3.39 6.81
N GLN A 5 -2.34 3.20 5.73
CA GLN A 5 -0.90 3.04 5.84
C GLN A 5 -0.27 4.42 6.06
N VAL A 6 0.26 4.65 7.25
CA VAL A 6 1.07 5.83 7.55
C VAL A 6 2.48 5.35 7.74
N ALA A 7 3.44 5.93 7.01
CA ALA A 7 4.85 5.63 7.21
C ALA A 7 5.19 5.98 8.66
N GLN A 8 5.47 4.96 9.47
CA GLN A 8 5.87 5.17 10.85
C GLN A 8 7.29 5.72 10.84
N GLY A 9 7.47 6.91 11.41
CA GLY A 9 8.80 7.49 11.58
C GLY A 9 9.71 6.56 12.37
N SER A 10 10.97 6.48 11.97
CA SER A 10 12.01 5.77 12.71
C SER A 10 12.18 6.44 14.07
N LEU A 11 11.64 5.84 15.13
CA LEU A 11 11.91 6.31 16.50
C LEU A 11 13.17 5.63 17.08
N PHE A 12 13.53 4.42 16.62
CA PHE A 12 14.64 3.65 17.19
C PHE A 12 15.42 2.74 16.20
N TYR A 13 15.06 2.70 14.91
CA TYR A 13 15.71 1.87 13.89
C TYR A 13 15.91 2.66 12.60
N GLY A 14 17.16 2.95 12.24
CA GLY A 14 17.53 3.71 11.03
C GLY A 14 17.35 2.94 9.71
N PHE A 15 16.59 1.85 9.71
CA PHE A 15 16.38 1.01 8.54
C PHE A 15 15.11 1.44 7.81
N ARG A 16 15.28 2.06 6.65
CA ARG A 16 14.19 2.41 5.74
C ARG A 16 14.25 1.48 4.53
N LEU A 17 13.19 0.71 4.32
CA LEU A 17 13.09 -0.19 3.17
C LEU A 17 13.27 0.55 1.84
N ASP A 18 12.71 1.76 1.74
CA ASP A 18 12.83 2.60 0.54
C ASP A 18 14.27 2.97 0.19
N ASP A 19 15.19 3.05 1.16
CA ASP A 19 16.58 3.42 0.87
C ASP A 19 17.36 2.23 0.27
N HIS A 20 16.82 1.02 0.39
CA HIS A 20 17.46 -0.22 -0.05
C HIS A 20 16.84 -0.83 -1.31
N VAL A 21 15.72 -0.30 -1.81
CA VAL A 21 15.15 -0.71 -3.10
C VAL A 21 15.78 0.13 -4.22
N PRO A 22 16.38 -0.49 -5.25
CA PRO A 22 16.99 0.24 -6.37
C PRO A 22 16.02 1.24 -7.00
N GLY A 23 16.52 2.43 -7.35
CA GLY A 23 15.68 3.49 -7.94
C GLY A 23 15.08 3.09 -9.29
N ASP A 24 15.75 2.23 -10.04
CA ASP A 24 15.32 1.72 -11.35
C ASP A 24 14.44 0.47 -11.26
N HIS A 25 14.12 0.02 -10.04
CA HIS A 25 13.32 -1.19 -9.78
C HIS A 25 11.96 -1.14 -10.49
N PHE A 26 11.58 -2.26 -11.11
CA PHE A 26 10.37 -2.38 -11.92
C PHE A 26 9.10 -1.89 -11.22
N LEU A 27 8.89 -2.31 -9.96
CA LEU A 27 7.73 -1.88 -9.17
C LEU A 27 7.70 -0.38 -8.88
N ARG A 28 8.84 0.31 -8.80
CA ARG A 28 8.86 1.78 -8.62
C ARG A 28 8.37 2.51 -9.87
N ARG A 29 8.73 1.99 -11.05
CA ARG A 29 8.25 2.53 -12.33
C ARG A 29 6.74 2.35 -12.46
N ILE A 30 6.23 1.20 -12.04
CA ILE A 30 4.79 0.93 -12.01
C ILE A 30 4.09 1.84 -11.00
N ASP A 31 4.63 1.97 -9.79
CA ASP A 31 4.06 2.82 -8.75
C ASP A 31 3.89 4.28 -9.21
N GLY A 32 4.86 4.82 -9.95
CA GLY A 32 4.79 6.17 -10.52
C GLY A 32 3.73 6.36 -11.62
N LEU A 33 3.15 5.27 -12.15
CA LEU A 33 2.11 5.30 -13.17
C LEU A 33 0.71 4.99 -12.62
N LEU A 34 0.63 4.49 -11.37
CA LEU A 34 -0.61 4.06 -10.76
C LEU A 34 -1.15 5.11 -9.80
N ASP A 35 -2.40 5.50 -10.01
CA ASP A 35 -3.17 6.31 -9.07
C ASP A 35 -4.31 5.47 -8.47
N PHE A 36 -4.24 5.25 -7.16
CA PHE A 36 -5.26 4.54 -6.39
C PHE A 36 -6.03 5.46 -5.44
N SER A 37 -5.88 6.78 -5.55
CA SER A 37 -6.55 7.75 -4.66
C SER A 37 -8.08 7.56 -4.60
N PHE A 38 -8.70 7.19 -5.72
CA PHE A 38 -10.14 6.95 -5.84
C PHE A 38 -10.65 5.75 -5.02
N VAL A 39 -9.78 4.78 -4.71
CA VAL A 39 -10.17 3.48 -4.15
C VAL A 39 -10.80 3.64 -2.78
N ARG A 40 -10.30 4.57 -1.98
CA ARG A 40 -10.82 4.85 -0.63
C ARG A 40 -12.23 5.42 -0.70
N GLU A 41 -12.46 6.35 -1.61
CA GLU A 41 -13.78 6.96 -1.82
C GLU A 41 -14.77 5.92 -2.31
N ALA A 42 -14.38 5.12 -3.30
CA ALA A 42 -15.22 4.07 -3.87
C ALA A 42 -15.64 2.99 -2.86
N LEU A 43 -14.81 2.72 -1.85
CA LEU A 43 -15.07 1.68 -0.85
C LEU A 43 -15.57 2.22 0.48
N ALA A 44 -15.70 3.54 0.67
CA ALA A 44 -16.00 4.16 1.95
C ALA A 44 -17.24 3.54 2.63
N ASP A 45 -18.33 3.39 1.87
CA ASP A 45 -19.61 2.87 2.36
C ASP A 45 -19.56 1.39 2.77
N SER A 46 -18.55 0.64 2.32
CA SER A 46 -18.35 -0.76 2.68
C SER A 46 -17.66 -0.94 4.04
N TYR A 47 -17.16 0.13 4.66
CA TYR A 47 -16.45 0.07 5.93
C TYR A 47 -17.27 0.64 7.09
N SER A 48 -17.36 -0.13 8.17
CA SER A 48 -17.92 0.38 9.44
C SER A 48 -17.02 1.46 10.04
N ALA A 49 -17.60 2.44 10.73
CA ALA A 49 -16.88 3.43 11.52
C ALA A 49 -16.23 2.84 12.79
N ALA A 50 -16.74 1.71 13.29
CA ALA A 50 -16.27 1.06 14.51
C ALA A 50 -15.40 -0.18 14.24
N GLY A 51 -14.76 -0.69 15.29
CA GLY A 51 -13.97 -1.93 15.26
C GLY A 51 -12.49 -1.72 14.89
N ARG A 52 -11.77 -2.84 14.72
CA ARG A 52 -10.35 -2.84 14.35
C ARG A 52 -10.18 -2.25 12.94
N PRO A 53 -9.18 -1.36 12.71
CA PRO A 53 -8.83 -0.92 11.37
C PRO A 53 -8.49 -2.10 10.46
N SER A 54 -9.04 -2.10 9.25
CA SER A 54 -8.69 -3.05 8.20
C SER A 54 -7.27 -2.81 7.66
N ILE A 55 -6.86 -3.65 6.71
CA ILE A 55 -5.76 -3.29 5.79
C ILE A 55 -6.22 -2.10 4.94
N ASP A 56 -5.29 -1.21 4.59
CA ASP A 56 -5.57 -0.11 3.66
C ASP A 56 -5.97 -0.69 2.29
N PRO A 57 -7.14 -0.32 1.73
CA PRO A 57 -7.58 -0.89 0.46
C PRO A 57 -6.61 -0.61 -0.70
N GLU A 58 -5.90 0.52 -0.70
CA GLU A 58 -4.87 0.78 -1.72
C GLU A 58 -3.70 -0.21 -1.59
N LEU A 59 -3.28 -0.51 -0.36
CA LEU A 59 -2.24 -1.49 -0.09
C LEU A 59 -2.67 -2.91 -0.52
N MET A 60 -3.93 -3.27 -0.29
CA MET A 60 -4.49 -4.54 -0.72
C MET A 60 -4.37 -4.71 -2.24
N LEU A 61 -4.74 -3.68 -3.01
CA LEU A 61 -4.62 -3.70 -4.47
C LEU A 61 -3.16 -3.77 -4.93
N ARG A 62 -2.25 -3.02 -4.28
CA ARG A 62 -0.81 -3.11 -4.56
C ARG A 62 -0.26 -4.51 -4.31
N MET A 63 -0.66 -5.17 -3.21
CA MET A 63 -0.26 -6.55 -2.91
C MET A 63 -0.74 -7.54 -3.98
N LEU A 64 -2.00 -7.41 -4.43
CA LEU A 64 -2.53 -8.23 -5.52
C LEU A 64 -1.78 -8.02 -6.83
N LEU A 65 -1.47 -6.76 -7.15
CA LEU A 65 -0.70 -6.41 -8.34
C LEU A 65 0.70 -7.02 -8.29
N VAL A 66 1.38 -6.94 -7.15
CA VAL A 66 2.69 -7.59 -6.95
C VAL A 66 2.56 -9.10 -7.19
N GLY A 67 1.55 -9.76 -6.59
CA GLY A 67 1.31 -11.18 -6.80
C GLY A 67 1.11 -11.52 -8.28
N TYR A 68 0.32 -10.73 -8.99
CA TYR A 68 0.07 -10.90 -10.42
C TYR A 68 1.33 -10.70 -11.28
N LEU A 69 2.08 -9.61 -11.05
CA LEU A 69 3.26 -9.25 -11.83
C LEU A 69 4.42 -10.25 -11.68
N PHE A 70 4.56 -10.85 -10.49
CA PHE A 70 5.59 -11.84 -10.19
C PHE A 70 5.12 -13.29 -10.32
N GLY A 71 3.86 -13.52 -10.70
CA GLY A 71 3.30 -14.86 -10.84
C GLY A 71 3.26 -15.65 -9.51
N ILE A 72 3.08 -14.96 -8.38
CA ILE A 72 2.97 -15.59 -7.05
C ILE A 72 1.59 -16.24 -6.97
N ARG A 73 1.57 -17.56 -6.75
CA ARG A 73 0.35 -18.39 -6.65
C ARG A 73 0.20 -18.99 -5.25
#